data_AF-A0A921BAR9-F1
#
_entry.id   AF-A0A921BAR9-F1
#
_cell.length_a   1.000
_cell.length_b   1.000
_cell.length_c   1.000
_cell.angle_alpha   90.00
_cell.angle_beta   90.00
_cell.angle_gamma   90.00
#
_symmetry.space_group_name_H-M   'P 1'
#
loop_
_entity.id
_entity.type
_entity.pdbx_description
1 polymer ?
#
loop_
_entity_poly.entity_id
_entity_poly.type
_entity_poly.pdbx_seq_one_letter_code
_entity_poly.pdbx_strand_id
1 'polypeptide(L)'
;MCKNSYSYRDLSREEFDTVVQMLAEGTPLEEGRRGTHLHLDVINNKIRARRGANLVSITNGGAIPDMFDYQVVLDPEDIVVGSLNEDFALEALPGDVFTLGTHAWQMLRVDGLKVRVRDADGIQPTIPFWFGEGPGRTRELSNSVSNLKQTIADLLINDSANAAIQFLVDDIGLPRSASVQLVEYLQSG
;
A
#
# COMPACT_ATOMS: atom_id res chain seq x y z
N MET A 1 26.88 -17.01 6.32
CA MET A 1 26.93 -15.71 7.04
C MET A 1 25.56 -15.08 7.19
N CYS A 2 24.72 -15.02 6.14
CA CYS A 2 23.36 -14.43 6.24
C CYS A 2 22.38 -15.22 7.12
N LYS A 3 22.49 -16.56 7.14
CA LYS A 3 21.59 -17.46 7.91
C LYS A 3 21.56 -17.26 9.43
N ASN A 4 22.53 -16.53 9.99
CA ASN A 4 22.55 -16.23 11.42
C ASN A 4 21.52 -15.16 11.81
N SER A 5 20.97 -14.43 10.83
CA SER A 5 19.86 -13.51 11.07
C SER A 5 18.51 -14.21 10.94
N TYR A 6 17.53 -13.79 11.73
CA TYR A 6 16.21 -14.42 11.75
C TYR A 6 15.53 -14.41 10.37
N SER A 7 15.61 -13.29 9.64
CA SER A 7 14.97 -13.11 8.34
C SER A 7 15.55 -13.97 7.21
N TYR A 8 16.81 -14.42 7.32
CA TYR A 8 17.49 -15.22 6.29
C TYR A 8 17.83 -16.64 6.75
N ARG A 9 17.28 -17.11 7.88
CA ARG A 9 17.61 -18.43 8.45
C ARG A 9 17.33 -19.59 7.48
N ASP A 10 16.27 -19.47 6.69
CA ASP A 10 15.80 -20.49 5.74
C ASP A 10 16.29 -20.25 4.30
N LEU A 11 17.05 -19.18 4.05
CA LEU A 11 17.52 -18.79 2.72
C LEU A 11 18.36 -19.91 2.07
N SER A 12 17.98 -20.42 0.91
CA SER A 12 18.77 -21.45 0.24
C SER A 12 20.08 -20.88 -0.32
N ARG A 13 21.05 -21.77 -0.60
CA ARG A 13 22.29 -21.34 -1.25
C ARG A 13 22.04 -20.86 -2.69
N GLU A 14 21.12 -21.52 -3.39
CA GLU A 14 20.77 -21.21 -4.78
C GLU A 14 20.11 -19.82 -4.90
N GLU A 15 19.19 -19.46 -3.99
CA GLU A 15 18.60 -18.12 -3.95
C GLU A 15 19.65 -17.05 -3.66
N PHE A 16 20.57 -17.31 -2.72
CA PHE A 16 21.67 -16.40 -2.44
C PHE A 16 22.55 -16.18 -3.68
N ASP A 17 22.94 -17.26 -4.35
CA ASP A 17 23.77 -17.18 -5.55
C ASP A 17 23.05 -16.46 -6.70
N THR A 18 21.72 -16.62 -6.82
CA THR A 18 20.88 -15.88 -7.79
C THR A 18 20.95 -14.37 -7.56
N VAL A 19 20.84 -13.91 -6.31
CA VAL A 19 20.95 -12.47 -5.98
C VAL A 19 22.36 -11.95 -6.26
N VAL A 20 23.40 -12.73 -5.93
CA VAL A 20 24.79 -12.36 -6.22
C VAL A 20 25.03 -12.24 -7.72
N GLN A 21 24.50 -13.18 -8.51
CA GLN A 21 24.59 -13.16 -9.97
C GLN A 21 23.86 -11.93 -10.54
N MET A 22 22.65 -11.65 -10.08
CA MET A 22 21.89 -10.45 -10.46
C MET A 22 22.71 -9.17 -10.20
N LEU A 23 23.36 -9.05 -9.03
CA LEU A 23 24.19 -7.89 -8.70
C LEU A 23 25.53 -7.84 -9.45
N ALA A 24 25.98 -8.96 -10.01
CA ALA A 24 27.19 -9.04 -10.83
C ALA A 24 26.92 -8.70 -12.31
N GLU A 25 25.78 -9.12 -12.83
CA GLU A 25 25.37 -8.95 -14.23
C GLU A 25 24.50 -7.70 -14.46
N GLY A 26 23.80 -7.23 -13.44
CA GLY A 26 22.86 -6.11 -13.50
C GLY A 26 21.54 -6.46 -14.19
N THR A 27 20.54 -5.60 -14.02
CA THR A 27 19.21 -5.75 -14.61
C THR A 27 19.15 -5.03 -15.96
N PRO A 28 18.54 -5.63 -17.01
CA PRO A 28 18.30 -4.94 -18.27
C PRO A 28 17.23 -3.85 -18.11
N LEU A 29 17.50 -2.65 -18.61
CA LEU A 29 16.55 -1.55 -18.81
C LEU A 29 16.61 -1.09 -20.27
N GLU A 30 15.63 -0.31 -20.72
CA GLU A 30 15.59 0.26 -22.08
C GLU A 30 16.85 1.07 -22.42
N GLU A 31 17.43 1.78 -21.46
CA GLU A 31 18.65 2.59 -21.61
C GLU A 31 19.96 1.80 -21.41
N GLY A 32 19.89 0.47 -21.24
CA GLY A 32 21.04 -0.41 -20.97
C GLY A 32 20.96 -1.14 -19.64
N ARG A 33 22.08 -1.65 -19.13
CA ARG A 33 22.10 -2.43 -17.87
C ARG A 33 22.45 -1.54 -16.68
N ARG A 34 21.63 -1.55 -15.62
CA ARG A 34 21.94 -0.91 -14.32
C ARG A 34 22.09 -1.95 -13.21
N GLY A 35 22.62 -1.54 -12.06
CA GLY A 35 22.68 -2.41 -10.87
C GLY A 35 23.88 -3.36 -10.81
N THR A 36 24.92 -3.18 -11.62
CA THR A 36 26.16 -3.97 -11.52
C THR A 36 27.03 -3.46 -10.37
N HIS A 37 26.78 -3.96 -9.16
CA HIS A 37 27.51 -3.53 -7.96
C HIS A 37 28.63 -4.49 -7.55
N LEU A 38 28.60 -5.73 -8.03
CA LEU A 38 29.53 -6.78 -7.63
C LEU A 38 30.38 -7.29 -8.79
N HIS A 39 31.60 -7.70 -8.48
CA HIS A 39 32.45 -8.50 -9.33
C HIS A 39 32.52 -9.91 -8.73
N LEU A 40 31.97 -10.88 -9.46
CA LEU A 40 31.96 -12.29 -9.07
C LEU A 40 33.12 -13.02 -9.75
N ASP A 41 34.09 -13.47 -8.94
CA ASP A 41 35.13 -14.39 -9.36
C ASP A 41 34.66 -15.83 -9.07
N VAL A 42 34.09 -16.46 -10.09
CA VAL A 42 33.52 -17.82 -10.02
C VAL A 42 34.63 -18.87 -9.80
N ILE A 43 35.85 -18.62 -10.28
CA ILE A 43 36.97 -19.57 -10.17
C ILE A 43 37.43 -19.65 -8.71
N ASN A 44 37.59 -18.49 -8.06
CA ASN A 44 38.08 -18.43 -6.68
C ASN A 44 36.95 -18.35 -5.64
N ASN A 45 35.69 -18.36 -6.07
CA ASN A 45 34.51 -18.12 -5.23
C ASN A 45 34.63 -16.85 -4.37
N LYS A 46 35.04 -15.73 -5.01
CA LYS A 46 35.22 -14.44 -4.34
C LYS A 46 34.33 -13.36 -4.92
N ILE A 47 33.78 -12.54 -4.03
CA ILE A 47 33.00 -11.37 -4.39
C ILE A 47 33.81 -10.12 -4.05
N ARG A 48 33.84 -9.15 -4.96
CA ARG A 48 34.43 -7.82 -4.74
C ARG A 48 33.43 -6.74 -5.12
N ALA A 49 33.47 -5.62 -4.42
CA ALA A 49 32.70 -4.44 -4.80
C ALA A 49 33.25 -3.85 -6.12
N ARG A 50 32.36 -3.47 -7.05
CA ARG A 50 32.72 -2.64 -8.20
C ARG A 50 32.90 -1.18 -7.78
N ARG A 51 33.54 -0.39 -8.65
CA ARG A 51 33.67 1.05 -8.45
C ARG A 51 32.27 1.67 -8.28
N GLY A 52 32.09 2.49 -7.24
CA GLY A 52 30.82 3.15 -6.93
C GLY A 52 29.85 2.34 -6.07
N ALA A 53 30.04 1.02 -5.90
CA ALA A 53 29.13 0.20 -5.09
C ALA A 53 29.09 0.62 -3.62
N ASN A 54 30.23 1.03 -3.06
CA ASN A 54 30.30 1.55 -1.69
C ASN A 54 29.50 2.85 -1.54
N LEU A 55 29.66 3.79 -2.47
CA LEU A 55 28.90 5.05 -2.46
C LEU A 55 27.40 4.77 -2.50
N VAL A 56 26.95 3.92 -3.42
CA VAL A 56 25.55 3.50 -3.53
C VAL A 56 25.04 2.88 -2.23
N SER A 57 25.83 2.03 -1.57
CA SER A 57 25.41 1.42 -0.30
C SER A 57 25.28 2.41 0.86
N ILE A 58 26.10 3.48 0.88
CA ILE A 58 26.08 4.52 1.93
C ILE A 58 24.95 5.51 1.68
N THR A 59 24.68 5.85 0.43
CA THR A 59 23.65 6.83 0.06
C THR A 59 22.27 6.20 -0.15
N ASN A 60 22.13 4.90 0.04
CA ASN A 60 20.83 4.24 0.02
C ASN A 60 20.06 4.62 1.30
N GLY A 61 18.82 5.10 1.16
CA GLY A 61 17.94 5.48 2.27
C GLY A 61 17.55 4.33 3.20
N GLY A 62 17.92 3.10 2.85
CA GLY A 62 17.71 1.89 3.65
C GLY A 62 16.56 1.06 3.10
N ALA A 63 15.67 0.63 4.00
CA ALA A 63 14.54 -0.23 3.65
C ALA A 63 13.19 0.51 3.56
N ILE A 64 13.14 1.77 3.99
CA ILE A 64 11.93 2.61 3.87
C ILE A 64 11.84 3.04 2.40
N PRO A 65 10.79 2.67 1.67
CA PRO A 65 10.61 3.11 0.29
C PRO A 65 10.34 4.62 0.25
N ASP A 66 10.81 5.28 -0.81
CA ASP A 66 10.41 6.64 -1.10
C ASP A 66 8.96 6.61 -1.59
N MET A 67 8.06 7.29 -0.88
CA MET A 67 6.68 7.51 -1.30
C MET A 67 6.56 8.87 -1.96
N PHE A 68 5.85 8.96 -3.08
CA PHE A 68 5.54 10.26 -3.70
C PHE A 68 4.11 10.33 -4.23
N ASP A 69 3.66 11.56 -4.48
CA ASP A 69 2.39 11.82 -5.15
C ASP A 69 2.65 12.21 -6.60
N TYR A 70 1.81 11.72 -7.51
CA TYR A 70 1.74 12.19 -8.89
C TYR A 70 0.95 13.49 -8.96
N GLN A 71 1.41 14.39 -9.83
CA GLN A 71 0.65 15.59 -10.16
C GLN A 71 -0.43 15.26 -11.17
N VAL A 72 -1.70 15.51 -10.84
CA VAL A 72 -2.80 15.30 -11.78
C VAL A 72 -2.97 16.55 -12.63
N VAL A 73 -2.86 16.38 -13.95
CA VAL A 73 -2.88 17.47 -14.93
C VAL A 73 -3.93 17.23 -16.01
N LEU A 74 -4.67 18.29 -16.34
CA LEU A 74 -5.61 18.29 -17.44
C LEU A 74 -4.87 18.25 -18.78
N ASP A 75 -5.30 17.37 -19.69
CA ASP A 75 -4.79 17.28 -21.05
C ASP A 75 -5.81 17.86 -22.04
N PRO A 76 -5.40 18.69 -23.01
CA PRO A 76 -4.02 19.08 -23.35
C PRO A 76 -3.49 20.34 -22.63
N GLU A 77 -4.28 21.02 -21.80
CA GLU A 77 -3.96 22.36 -21.28
C GLU A 77 -2.80 22.38 -20.26
N ASP A 78 -2.38 21.22 -19.75
CA ASP A 78 -1.33 21.02 -18.73
C ASP A 78 -1.61 21.79 -17.42
N ILE A 79 -2.89 21.97 -17.10
CA ILE A 79 -3.36 22.63 -15.88
C ILE A 79 -3.39 21.61 -14.75
N VAL A 80 -2.77 21.95 -13.62
CA VAL A 80 -2.76 21.10 -12.42
C VAL A 80 -4.13 21.15 -11.74
N VAL A 81 -4.75 19.99 -11.56
CA VAL A 81 -6.08 19.85 -10.92
C VAL A 81 -6.01 19.17 -9.55
N GLY A 82 -4.88 18.56 -9.20
CA GLY A 82 -4.66 18.00 -7.87
C GLY A 82 -3.44 17.07 -7.81
N SER A 83 -3.43 16.19 -6.82
CA SER A 83 -2.43 15.15 -6.64
C SER A 83 -3.10 13.79 -6.47
N LEU A 84 -2.37 12.74 -6.81
CA LEU A 84 -2.81 11.35 -6.73
C LEU A 84 -1.69 10.50 -6.14
N ASN A 85 -2.04 9.62 -5.21
CA ASN A 85 -1.06 8.74 -4.58
C ASN A 85 -0.41 7.78 -5.61
N GLU A 86 0.87 7.48 -5.43
CA GLU A 86 1.65 6.61 -6.31
C GLU A 86 1.01 5.24 -6.57
N ASP A 87 0.57 4.54 -5.52
CA ASP A 87 0.02 3.21 -5.66
C ASP A 87 -1.24 3.20 -6.54
N PHE A 88 -2.09 4.23 -6.39
CA PHE A 88 -3.27 4.38 -7.23
C PHE A 88 -2.87 4.70 -8.68
N ALA A 89 -1.91 5.59 -8.89
CA ALA A 89 -1.47 5.98 -10.22
C ALA A 89 -0.81 4.84 -11.02
N LEU A 90 -0.12 3.92 -10.33
CA LEU A 90 0.56 2.77 -10.95
C LEU A 90 -0.40 1.62 -11.34
N GLU A 91 -1.44 1.39 -10.54
CA GLU A 91 -2.43 0.34 -10.79
C GLU A 91 -3.57 0.82 -11.71
N ALA A 92 -3.86 2.13 -11.74
CA ALA A 92 -4.94 2.68 -12.54
C ALA A 92 -4.66 2.53 -14.04
N LEU A 93 -5.70 2.17 -14.78
CA LEU A 93 -5.64 1.97 -16.23
C LEU A 93 -6.15 3.22 -16.96
N PRO A 94 -5.64 3.49 -18.18
CA PRO A 94 -6.27 4.43 -19.08
C PRO A 94 -7.78 4.15 -19.21
N GLY A 95 -8.60 5.15 -18.89
CA GLY A 95 -10.05 5.07 -18.87
C GLY A 95 -10.67 5.02 -17.48
N ASP A 96 -9.89 4.71 -16.43
CA ASP A 96 -10.38 4.73 -15.05
C ASP A 96 -10.77 6.14 -14.63
N VAL A 97 -11.84 6.23 -13.84
CA VAL A 97 -12.38 7.51 -13.37
C VAL A 97 -12.23 7.60 -11.86
N PHE A 98 -11.67 8.70 -11.37
CA PHE A 98 -11.52 8.98 -9.95
C PHE A 98 -11.98 10.41 -9.63
N THR A 99 -12.17 10.71 -8.35
CA THR A 99 -12.64 12.04 -7.91
C THR A 99 -11.54 12.82 -7.23
N LEU A 100 -11.44 14.10 -7.58
CA LEU A 100 -10.63 15.09 -6.86
C LEU A 100 -11.53 16.27 -6.51
N GLY A 101 -11.71 16.52 -5.22
CA GLY A 101 -12.69 17.48 -4.73
C GLY A 101 -14.10 17.07 -5.14
N THR A 102 -14.76 17.93 -5.94
CA THR A 102 -16.13 17.70 -6.45
C THR A 102 -16.17 17.22 -7.90
N HIS A 103 -15.02 17.11 -8.56
CA HIS A 103 -14.93 16.79 -9.99
C HIS A 103 -14.44 15.36 -10.19
N ALA A 104 -15.01 14.70 -11.19
CA ALA A 104 -14.58 13.38 -11.64
C ALA A 104 -13.66 13.54 -12.86
N TRP A 105 -12.55 12.82 -12.83
CA TRP A 105 -11.49 12.89 -13.83
C TRP A 105 -11.25 11.50 -14.40
N GLN A 106 -11.18 11.40 -15.72
CA GLN A 106 -10.81 10.17 -16.41
C GLN A 106 -9.31 10.16 -16.72
N MET A 107 -8.62 9.12 -16.26
CA MET A 107 -7.22 8.89 -16.53
C MET A 107 -6.98 8.60 -18.01
N LEU A 108 -6.01 9.29 -18.61
CA LEU A 108 -5.58 9.04 -19.99
C LEU A 108 -4.28 8.23 -20.00
N ARG A 109 -3.29 8.65 -19.21
CA ARG A 109 -1.97 8.00 -19.09
C ARG A 109 -1.16 8.58 -17.94
N VAL A 110 -0.14 7.83 -17.52
CA VAL A 110 0.97 8.36 -16.72
C VAL A 110 2.07 8.87 -17.67
N ASP A 111 2.58 10.06 -17.40
CA ASP A 111 3.66 10.72 -18.14
C ASP A 111 4.68 11.29 -17.15
N GLY A 112 5.75 10.53 -16.90
CA GLY A 112 6.71 10.86 -15.84
C GLY A 112 6.05 10.88 -14.46
N LEU A 113 6.11 12.02 -13.76
CA LEU A 113 5.46 12.25 -12.46
C LEU A 113 4.08 12.92 -12.61
N LYS A 114 3.50 12.93 -13.81
CA LYS A 114 2.19 13.50 -14.10
C LYS A 114 1.19 12.43 -14.49
N VAL A 115 0.00 12.47 -13.89
CA VAL A 115 -1.16 11.71 -14.36
C VAL A 115 -1.99 12.64 -15.24
N ARG A 116 -2.06 12.33 -16.53
CA ARG A 116 -2.80 13.12 -17.52
C ARG A 116 -4.26 12.69 -17.50
N VAL A 117 -5.18 13.64 -17.34
CA VAL A 117 -6.62 13.38 -17.23
C VAL A 117 -7.42 14.27 -18.17
N ARG A 118 -8.67 13.87 -18.41
CA ARG A 118 -9.73 14.72 -18.96
C ARG A 118 -10.93 14.73 -18.02
N ASP A 119 -11.86 15.65 -18.22
CA ASP A 119 -13.16 15.60 -17.54
C ASP A 119 -13.84 14.25 -17.80
N ALA A 120 -14.44 13.66 -16.77
CA ALA A 120 -15.12 12.38 -16.88
C ALA A 120 -16.54 12.48 -17.48
N ASP A 121 -17.03 13.69 -17.81
CA ASP A 121 -18.33 13.92 -18.48
C ASP A 121 -19.52 13.22 -17.80
N GLY A 122 -19.48 13.12 -16.46
CA GLY A 122 -20.52 12.47 -15.66
C GLY A 122 -20.46 10.94 -15.59
N ILE A 123 -19.38 10.32 -16.08
CA ILE A 123 -19.10 8.90 -15.82
C ILE A 123 -18.90 8.69 -14.31
N GLN A 124 -19.53 7.65 -13.76
CA GLN A 124 -19.34 7.32 -12.36
C GLN A 124 -17.90 6.86 -12.09
N PRO A 125 -17.28 7.30 -10.98
CA PRO A 125 -15.94 6.87 -10.63
C PRO A 125 -15.85 5.35 -10.49
N THR A 126 -14.77 4.77 -11.02
CA THR A 126 -14.32 3.46 -10.56
C THR A 126 -13.94 3.64 -9.09
N ILE A 127 -14.42 2.76 -8.19
CA ILE A 127 -14.21 2.92 -6.75
C ILE A 127 -12.71 3.07 -6.48
N PRO A 128 -12.22 4.23 -6.00
CA PRO A 128 -10.81 4.35 -5.71
C PRO A 128 -10.47 3.50 -4.50
N PHE A 129 -9.41 2.72 -4.59
CA PHE A 129 -8.82 2.10 -3.42
C PHE A 129 -7.82 3.07 -2.79
N TRP A 130 -7.75 3.05 -1.46
CA TRP A 130 -6.76 3.82 -0.69
C TRP A 130 -6.00 2.85 0.18
N PHE A 131 -4.68 2.77 0.00
CA PHE A 131 -3.83 2.09 0.96
C PHE A 131 -3.60 3.01 2.16
N GLY A 132 -3.77 2.48 3.37
CA GLY A 132 -3.28 3.15 4.57
C GLY A 132 -1.76 2.97 4.68
N GLU A 133 -1.09 3.86 5.41
CA GLU A 133 0.38 3.83 5.59
C GLU A 133 0.87 2.56 6.33
N GLY A 134 -0.02 1.85 7.01
CA GLY A 134 0.29 0.67 7.81
C GLY A 134 -0.26 -0.62 7.22
N PRO A 135 0.18 -1.78 7.74
CA PRO A 135 -0.42 -3.06 7.39
C PRO A 135 -1.92 -3.03 7.66
N GLY A 136 -2.68 -3.61 6.73
CA GLY A 136 -4.13 -3.70 6.85
C GLY A 136 -4.59 -4.43 8.11
N ARG A 137 -5.90 -4.40 8.37
CA ARG A 137 -6.52 -5.07 9.52
C ARG A 137 -6.13 -6.55 9.55
N THR A 138 -5.55 -7.02 10.66
CA THR A 138 -5.20 -8.43 10.82
C THR A 138 -6.44 -9.32 10.82
N ARG A 139 -6.27 -10.62 10.57
CA ARG A 139 -7.38 -11.58 10.64
C ARG A 139 -7.97 -11.64 12.05
N GLU A 140 -7.12 -11.57 13.06
CA GLU A 140 -7.49 -11.59 14.48
C GLU A 140 -8.34 -10.37 14.82
N LEU A 141 -7.90 -9.16 14.44
CA LEU A 141 -8.67 -7.94 14.65
C LEU A 141 -9.98 -7.96 13.85
N SER A 142 -9.96 -8.52 12.64
CA SER A 142 -11.17 -8.73 11.85
C SER A 142 -12.20 -9.60 12.56
N ASN A 143 -11.75 -10.72 13.12
CA ASN A 143 -12.61 -11.63 13.87
C ASN A 143 -13.15 -10.98 15.15
N SER A 144 -12.32 -10.25 15.89
CA SER A 144 -12.76 -9.52 17.09
C SER A 144 -13.85 -8.49 16.77
N VAL A 145 -13.68 -7.72 15.69
CA VAL A 145 -14.70 -6.74 15.25
C VAL A 145 -15.98 -7.44 14.80
N SER A 146 -15.88 -8.54 14.05
CA SER A 146 -17.05 -9.31 13.61
C SER A 146 -17.82 -9.92 14.79
N ASN A 147 -17.10 -10.51 15.75
CA ASN A 147 -17.71 -11.08 16.95
C ASN A 147 -18.43 -9.99 17.77
N LEU A 148 -17.81 -8.82 17.95
CA LEU A 148 -18.46 -7.70 18.64
C LEU A 148 -19.75 -7.28 17.94
N LYS A 149 -19.74 -7.12 16.62
CA LYS A 149 -20.95 -6.80 15.85
C LYS A 149 -22.02 -7.88 15.99
N GLN A 150 -21.63 -9.15 15.95
CA GLN A 150 -22.55 -10.27 16.10
C GLN A 150 -23.19 -10.30 17.49
N THR A 151 -22.42 -10.13 18.56
CA THR A 151 -22.96 -10.06 19.92
C THR A 151 -23.95 -8.92 20.09
N ILE A 152 -23.65 -7.74 19.54
CA ILE A 152 -24.58 -6.60 19.57
C ILE A 152 -25.86 -6.93 18.77
N ALA A 153 -25.72 -7.52 17.57
CA ALA A 153 -26.86 -7.92 16.76
C ALA A 153 -27.76 -8.95 17.48
N ASP A 154 -27.16 -9.95 18.14
CA ASP A 154 -27.89 -10.97 18.91
C ASP A 154 -28.66 -10.34 20.08
N LEU A 155 -28.06 -9.38 20.80
CA LEU A 155 -28.74 -8.63 21.88
C LEU A 155 -29.88 -7.76 21.34
N LEU A 156 -29.71 -7.18 20.15
CA LEU A 156 -30.76 -6.38 19.51
C LEU A 156 -31.95 -7.22 19.05
N ILE A 157 -31.71 -8.45 18.60
CA ILE A 157 -32.75 -9.37 18.11
C ILE A 157 -33.48 -10.04 19.28
N ASN A 158 -32.73 -10.55 20.26
CA ASN A 158 -33.29 -11.43 21.29
C ASN A 158 -33.70 -10.69 22.57
N ASP A 159 -33.14 -9.50 22.82
CA ASP A 159 -33.39 -8.73 24.03
C ASP A 159 -33.88 -7.31 23.70
N SER A 160 -32.99 -6.32 23.71
CA SER A 160 -33.33 -4.92 23.46
C SER A 160 -32.10 -4.06 23.19
N ALA A 161 -32.33 -2.87 22.62
CA ALA A 161 -31.29 -1.84 22.47
C ALA A 161 -30.64 -1.45 23.82
N ASN A 162 -31.43 -1.40 24.90
CA ASN A 162 -30.88 -1.12 26.23
C ASN A 162 -29.95 -2.23 26.73
N ALA A 163 -30.25 -3.50 26.43
CA ALA A 163 -29.37 -4.62 26.78
C ALA A 163 -28.03 -4.54 26.02
N ALA A 164 -28.06 -4.22 24.73
CA ALA A 164 -26.86 -3.96 23.93
C ALA A 164 -26.03 -2.78 24.47
N ILE A 165 -26.68 -1.67 24.83
CA ILE A 165 -26.01 -0.51 25.43
C ILE A 165 -25.36 -0.89 26.76
N GLN A 166 -26.07 -1.65 27.61
CA GLN A 166 -25.55 -2.05 28.92
C GLN A 166 -24.33 -2.97 28.77
N PHE A 167 -24.39 -3.96 27.87
CA PHE A 167 -23.23 -4.81 27.53
C PHE A 167 -22.03 -3.99 27.08
N LEU A 168 -22.23 -2.99 26.21
CA LEU A 168 -21.13 -2.14 25.75
C LEU A 168 -20.52 -1.29 26.87
N VAL A 169 -21.32 -0.88 27.87
CA VAL A 169 -20.84 -0.11 29.02
C VAL A 169 -20.12 -1.01 30.03
N ASP A 170 -20.73 -2.13 30.40
CA ASP A 170 -20.26 -2.95 31.52
C ASP A 170 -19.14 -3.93 31.12
N ASP A 171 -19.29 -4.59 29.97
CA ASP A 171 -18.36 -5.63 29.52
C ASP A 171 -17.25 -5.08 28.63
N ILE A 172 -17.59 -4.15 27.72
CA ILE A 172 -16.61 -3.55 26.79
C ILE A 172 -15.97 -2.27 27.37
N GLY A 173 -16.62 -1.63 28.35
CA GLY A 173 -16.10 -0.43 28.99
C GLY A 173 -16.24 0.85 28.17
N LEU A 174 -17.15 0.88 27.18
CA LEU A 174 -17.40 2.10 26.40
C LEU A 174 -18.18 3.14 27.21
N PRO A 175 -17.88 4.44 27.04
CA PRO A 175 -18.72 5.50 27.59
C PRO A 175 -20.16 5.37 27.06
N ARG A 176 -21.14 5.60 27.92
CA ARG A 176 -22.57 5.44 27.57
C ARG A 176 -22.98 6.18 26.30
N SER A 177 -22.45 7.39 26.06
CA SER A 177 -22.72 8.15 24.84
C SER A 177 -22.22 7.44 23.58
N ALA A 178 -21.03 6.83 23.62
CA ALA A 178 -20.49 6.06 22.51
C ALA A 178 -21.26 4.75 22.30
N SER A 179 -21.68 4.10 23.38
CA SER A 179 -22.50 2.88 23.32
C SER A 179 -23.85 3.13 22.64
N VAL A 180 -24.53 4.23 23.00
CA VAL A 180 -25.80 4.64 22.38
C VAL A 180 -25.59 4.89 20.88
N GLN A 181 -24.58 5.68 20.52
CA GLN A 181 -24.27 6.00 19.12
C GLN A 181 -23.95 4.76 18.28
N LEU A 182 -23.17 3.81 18.84
CA LEU A 182 -22.83 2.57 18.16
C LEU A 182 -24.07 1.71 17.89
N VAL A 183 -24.96 1.58 18.88
CA VAL A 183 -26.20 0.83 18.74
C VAL A 183 -27.13 1.48 17.73
N GLU A 184 -27.32 2.80 17.79
CA GLU A 184 -28.13 3.54 16.80
C GLU A 184 -27.59 3.37 15.38
N TYR A 185 -26.27 3.47 15.21
CA TYR A 185 -25.62 3.25 13.92
C TYR A 185 -25.91 1.86 13.36
N LEU A 186 -25.78 0.81 14.19
CA LEU A 186 -26.03 -0.58 13.80
C LEU A 186 -27.52 -0.91 13.59
N GLN A 187 -28.44 -0.14 14.16
CA GLN A 187 -29.88 -0.26 13.88
C GLN A 187 -30.27 0.45 12.58
N SER A 188 -29.53 1.49 12.18
CA SER A 188 -29.84 2.32 11.01
C SER A 188 -29.27 1.78 9.68
N GLY A 189 -28.25 0.93 9.75
CA GLY A 189 -27.58 0.32 8.58
C GLY A 189 -28.00 -1.13 8.39
#